data_AF-A0AAZ3RZL3-F1
#
_entry.id   AF-A0AAZ3RZL3-F1
#
_cell.length_a   1.000
_cell.length_b   1.000
_cell.length_c   1.000
_cell.angle_alpha   90.00
_cell.angle_beta   90.00
_cell.angle_gamma   90.00
#
_symmetry.space_group_name_H-M   'P 1'
#
loop_
_entity.id
_entity.type
_entity.pdbx_description
1 polymer ?
#
loop_
_entity_poly.entity_id
_entity_poly.type
_entity_poly.pdbx_seq_one_letter_code
_entity_poly.pdbx_strand_id
1 'polypeptide(L)'
;MEVKLYLWKGAVMWKRIVICCALLALCSAAPPAHINRLALFPDKSAWCEAKNITQIVGHTGCQPRSIQNRACLGQCFSYSVPNTFPQSTESLVHCDSCMPAQTQWEVVTLDCPGSDDAPRVDKLVERILHCSCQSCSKEGAQEGALMQLYPSESAQDPPILPESHHSGTHSQHAHTHTEPHTHTSDGG
;
A
#
# COMPACT_ATOMS: atom_id res chain seq x y z
N MET A 1 -59.25 4.45 35.43
CA MET A 1 -58.91 5.09 34.15
C MET A 1 -57.44 5.54 34.10
N GLU A 2 -56.85 5.94 35.22
CA GLU A 2 -55.44 6.32 35.40
C GLU A 2 -54.40 5.29 34.84
N VAL A 3 -54.50 4.01 35.19
CA VAL A 3 -53.47 2.98 34.86
C VAL A 3 -53.26 2.78 33.35
N LYS A 4 -54.34 2.85 32.55
CA LYS A 4 -54.26 2.74 31.07
C LYS A 4 -53.55 3.95 30.44
N LEU A 5 -53.64 5.13 31.05
CA LEU A 5 -52.97 6.34 30.59
C LEU A 5 -51.46 6.30 30.88
N TYR A 6 -51.05 5.75 32.03
CA TYR A 6 -49.63 5.55 32.35
C TYR A 6 -48.96 4.51 31.44
N LEU A 7 -49.64 3.41 31.14
CA LEU A 7 -49.17 2.40 30.18
C LEU A 7 -49.06 2.97 28.75
N TRP A 8 -50.02 3.78 28.31
CA TRP A 8 -49.98 4.46 27.01
C TRP A 8 -48.82 5.47 26.96
N LYS A 9 -48.66 6.31 27.98
CA LYS A 9 -47.58 7.28 28.07
C LYS A 9 -46.20 6.59 28.09
N GLY A 10 -46.04 5.50 28.84
CA GLY A 10 -44.83 4.69 28.86
C GLY A 10 -44.50 4.04 27.51
N ALA A 11 -45.50 3.49 26.82
CA ALA A 11 -45.31 2.89 25.50
C ALA A 11 -44.96 3.92 24.40
N VAL A 12 -45.55 5.12 24.46
CA VAL A 12 -45.21 6.22 23.53
C VAL A 12 -43.83 6.78 23.82
N MET A 13 -43.44 6.89 25.09
CA MET A 13 -42.11 7.35 25.49
C MET A 13 -41.01 6.35 25.09
N TRP A 14 -41.27 5.04 25.24
CA TRP A 14 -40.38 3.98 24.79
C TRP A 14 -40.19 3.98 23.27
N LYS A 15 -41.29 4.13 22.50
CA LYS A 15 -41.21 4.26 21.04
C LYS A 15 -40.40 5.48 20.60
N ARG A 16 -40.56 6.63 21.27
CA ARG A 16 -39.78 7.83 20.98
C ARG A 16 -38.29 7.64 21.27
N ILE A 17 -37.94 6.95 22.35
CA ILE A 17 -36.54 6.62 22.68
C ILE A 17 -35.94 5.71 21.61
N VAL A 18 -36.64 4.63 21.23
CA VAL A 18 -36.16 3.70 20.19
C VAL A 18 -35.99 4.38 18.83
N ILE A 19 -36.94 5.24 18.43
CA ILE A 19 -36.84 6.02 17.19
C ILE A 19 -35.67 7.01 17.27
N CYS A 20 -35.49 7.70 18.40
CA CYS A 20 -34.38 8.64 18.58
C CYS A 20 -33.02 7.92 18.57
N CYS A 21 -32.91 6.77 19.22
CA CYS A 21 -31.72 5.92 19.20
C CYS A 21 -31.42 5.38 17.79
N ALA A 22 -32.45 4.98 17.04
CA ALA A 22 -32.29 4.55 15.65
C ALA A 22 -31.81 5.70 14.75
N LEU A 23 -32.39 6.91 14.90
CA LEU A 23 -31.96 8.10 14.16
C LEU A 23 -30.54 8.54 14.53
N LEU A 24 -30.16 8.46 15.81
CA LEU A 24 -28.78 8.73 16.27
C LEU A 24 -27.77 7.74 15.70
N ALA A 25 -28.12 6.45 15.59
CA ALA A 25 -27.27 5.43 14.99
C ALA A 25 -27.05 5.67 13.48
N LEU A 26 -28.05 6.18 12.75
CA LEU A 26 -27.89 6.56 11.34
C LEU A 26 -27.02 7.80 11.12
N CYS A 27 -26.96 8.72 12.09
CA CYS A 27 -26.18 9.96 11.95
C CYS A 27 -24.68 9.81 12.26
N SER A 28 -24.24 8.74 12.92
CA SER A 28 -22.88 8.67 13.47
C SER A 28 -21.83 8.02 12.56
N ALA A 29 -22.20 7.53 11.38
CA ALA A 29 -21.26 6.92 10.43
C ALA A 29 -20.73 7.95 9.43
N ALA A 30 -20.01 8.97 9.91
CA ALA A 30 -19.23 9.82 9.02
C ALA A 30 -18.03 9.01 8.50
N PRO A 31 -17.85 8.86 7.17
CA PRO A 31 -16.66 8.24 6.62
C PRO A 31 -15.40 8.94 7.16
N PRO A 32 -14.29 8.22 7.42
CA PRO A 32 -13.05 8.84 7.85
C PRO A 32 -12.66 9.93 6.85
N ALA A 33 -12.50 11.16 7.34
CA ALA A 33 -12.15 12.30 6.50
C ALA A 33 -10.77 12.04 5.89
N HIS A 34 -10.72 11.81 4.57
CA HIS A 34 -9.48 11.75 3.83
C HIS A 34 -8.84 13.15 3.88
N ILE A 35 -7.80 13.31 4.70
CA ILE A 35 -7.16 14.61 4.95
C ILE A 35 -6.42 15.04 3.68
N ASN A 36 -7.13 15.75 2.81
CA ASN A 36 -6.57 16.28 1.56
C ASN A 36 -5.90 17.63 1.74
N ARG A 37 -5.77 18.18 2.95
CA ARG A 37 -5.20 19.50 3.20
C ARG A 37 -4.36 19.49 4.48
N LEU A 38 -3.21 20.16 4.47
CA LEU A 38 -2.45 20.38 5.70
C LEU A 38 -2.96 21.63 6.42
N ALA A 39 -2.95 21.60 7.75
CA ALA A 39 -3.15 22.79 8.57
C ALA A 39 -2.13 23.89 8.23
N LEU A 40 -0.89 23.51 7.87
CA LEU A 40 0.16 24.44 7.46
C LEU A 40 -0.08 25.06 6.07
N PHE A 41 -0.83 24.39 5.21
CA PHE A 41 -1.10 24.84 3.83
C PHE A 41 -2.55 24.56 3.45
N PRO A 42 -3.52 25.31 4.00
CA PRO A 42 -4.95 25.07 3.80
C PRO A 42 -5.40 25.30 2.35
N ASP A 43 -4.61 26.06 1.58
CA ASP A 43 -4.90 26.39 0.18
C ASP A 43 -4.40 25.33 -0.81
N LYS A 44 -3.53 24.42 -0.36
CA LYS A 44 -3.04 23.32 -1.19
C LYS A 44 -3.78 22.05 -0.83
N SER A 45 -4.20 21.32 -1.86
CA SER A 45 -4.85 20.04 -1.69
C SER A 45 -4.06 18.89 -2.32
N ALA A 46 -3.91 17.80 -1.59
CA ALA A 46 -3.49 16.53 -2.15
C ALA A 46 -4.63 15.86 -2.92
N TRP A 47 -4.26 15.07 -3.90
CA TRP A 47 -5.19 14.24 -4.66
C TRP A 47 -4.49 12.94 -5.08
N CYS A 48 -5.24 11.85 -5.15
CA CYS A 48 -4.75 10.55 -5.60
C CYS A 48 -5.91 9.79 -6.25
N GLU A 49 -5.71 9.34 -7.47
CA GLU A 49 -6.75 8.74 -8.31
C GLU A 49 -6.28 7.45 -8.96
N ALA A 50 -7.22 6.51 -9.09
CA ALA A 50 -7.03 5.30 -9.88
C ALA A 50 -7.39 5.58 -11.34
N LYS A 51 -6.39 5.63 -12.23
CA LYS A 51 -6.55 5.89 -13.66
C LYS A 51 -6.65 4.58 -14.43
N ASN A 52 -7.64 4.46 -15.30
CA ASN A 52 -7.80 3.27 -16.13
C ASN A 52 -6.63 3.14 -17.13
N ILE A 53 -6.12 1.92 -17.28
CA ILE A 53 -5.07 1.56 -18.22
C ILE A 53 -5.46 0.28 -18.95
N THR A 54 -4.84 0.03 -20.12
CA THR A 54 -4.87 -1.28 -20.75
C THR A 54 -3.52 -1.96 -20.53
N GLN A 55 -3.52 -3.09 -19.83
CA GLN A 55 -2.34 -3.89 -19.53
C GLN A 55 -2.30 -5.10 -20.46
N ILE A 56 -1.13 -5.39 -21.04
CA ILE A 56 -0.92 -6.59 -21.85
C ILE A 56 -0.34 -7.68 -20.95
N VAL A 57 -1.04 -8.82 -20.89
CA VAL A 57 -0.62 -10.02 -20.17
C VAL A 57 -0.10 -11.02 -21.20
N GLY A 58 1.20 -11.34 -21.12
CA GLY A 58 1.86 -12.24 -22.05
C GLY A 58 2.54 -13.42 -21.36
N HIS A 59 2.70 -14.51 -22.09
CA HIS A 59 3.52 -15.67 -21.73
C HIS A 59 4.18 -16.21 -23.00
N THR A 60 5.41 -16.69 -22.89
CA THR A 60 6.16 -17.22 -24.04
C THR A 60 5.40 -18.38 -24.67
N GLY A 61 5.22 -18.38 -26.00
CA GLY A 61 4.48 -19.42 -26.71
C GLY A 61 2.95 -19.30 -26.63
N CYS A 62 2.42 -18.28 -25.96
CA CYS A 62 0.98 -18.01 -25.85
C CYS A 62 0.60 -16.69 -26.52
N GLN A 63 -0.67 -16.60 -26.94
CA GLN A 63 -1.25 -15.37 -27.45
C GLN A 63 -1.45 -14.37 -26.29
N PRO A 64 -0.88 -13.15 -26.37
CA PRO A 64 -1.04 -12.16 -25.32
C PRO A 64 -2.47 -11.63 -25.26
N ARG A 65 -2.96 -11.29 -24.06
CA ARG A 65 -4.29 -10.70 -23.86
C ARG A 65 -4.18 -9.29 -23.29
N SER A 66 -5.00 -8.38 -23.81
CA SER A 66 -5.17 -7.04 -23.25
C SER A 66 -6.29 -7.04 -22.22
N ILE A 67 -6.01 -6.57 -21.00
CA ILE A 67 -6.99 -6.42 -19.92
C ILE A 67 -7.08 -4.96 -19.49
N GLN A 68 -8.26 -4.49 -19.09
CA GLN A 68 -8.43 -3.15 -18.50
C GLN A 68 -7.95 -3.19 -17.07
N ASN A 69 -6.96 -2.43 -16.59
CA ASN A 69 -6.55 -2.33 -15.17
C ASN A 69 -6.60 -0.86 -14.71
N ARG A 70 -6.10 -0.56 -13.52
CA ARG A 70 -5.86 0.81 -13.06
C ARG A 70 -4.41 1.01 -12.65
N ALA A 71 -3.95 2.25 -12.71
CA ALA A 71 -2.69 2.72 -12.14
C ALA A 71 -2.98 3.89 -11.19
N CYS A 72 -2.21 4.02 -10.11
CA CYS A 72 -2.35 5.13 -9.19
C CYS A 72 -1.58 6.36 -9.68
N LEU A 73 -2.24 7.51 -9.71
CA LEU A 73 -1.66 8.80 -10.09
C LEU A 73 -2.14 9.87 -9.11
N GLY A 74 -1.21 10.65 -8.57
CA GLY A 74 -1.55 11.67 -7.59
C GLY A 74 -0.40 12.57 -7.17
N GLN A 75 -0.74 13.56 -6.34
CA GLN A 75 0.18 14.43 -5.63
C GLN A 75 -0.19 14.40 -4.15
N CYS A 76 0.66 13.78 -3.34
CA CYS A 76 0.50 13.65 -1.91
C CYS A 76 1.50 14.54 -1.17
N PHE A 77 1.30 14.73 0.13
CA PHE A 77 2.12 15.66 0.90
C PHE A 77 3.33 14.98 1.53
N SER A 78 4.45 15.70 1.57
CA SER A 78 5.60 15.37 2.39
C SER A 78 6.16 16.65 3.01
N TYR A 79 6.65 16.55 4.24
CA TYR A 79 7.29 17.66 4.94
C TYR A 79 8.24 17.16 6.03
N SER A 80 9.27 17.94 6.30
CA SER A 80 10.19 17.74 7.42
C SER A 80 10.26 19.01 8.25
N VAL A 81 10.21 18.87 9.58
CA VAL A 81 10.39 19.99 10.50
C VAL A 81 11.85 20.02 10.92
N PRO A 82 12.57 21.15 10.77
CA PRO A 82 13.97 21.23 11.16
C PRO A 82 14.13 21.05 12.68
N ASN A 83 15.21 20.37 13.07
CA ASN A 83 15.53 20.15 14.49
C ASN A 83 16.15 21.41 15.14
N THR A 84 15.87 21.63 16.43
CA THR A 84 16.52 22.67 17.25
C THR A 84 17.59 22.06 18.15
N PHE A 85 18.58 22.87 18.55
CA PHE A 85 19.54 22.48 19.60
C PHE A 85 19.42 23.41 20.82
N PRO A 86 19.30 22.88 22.05
CA PRO A 86 19.14 21.45 22.38
C PRO A 86 17.82 20.89 21.86
N GLN A 87 17.81 19.59 21.53
CA GLN A 87 16.66 18.94 20.90
C GLN A 87 15.51 18.75 21.91
N SER A 88 14.36 19.36 21.63
CA SER A 88 13.18 19.29 22.50
C SER A 88 12.16 18.22 22.08
N THR A 89 12.21 17.76 20.84
CA THR A 89 11.27 16.77 20.27
C THR A 89 11.97 15.82 19.29
N GLU A 90 11.36 14.65 19.05
CA GLU A 90 11.79 13.74 17.99
C GLU A 90 11.76 14.44 16.61
N SER A 91 12.64 14.01 15.71
CA SER A 91 12.68 14.49 14.33
C SER A 91 11.36 14.17 13.62
N LEU A 92 10.59 15.20 13.28
CA LEU A 92 9.27 15.04 12.67
C LEU A 92 9.38 15.09 11.14
N VAL A 93 9.19 13.93 10.51
CA VAL A 93 9.17 13.75 9.06
C VAL A 93 7.88 13.04 8.67
N HIS A 94 7.10 13.63 7.78
CA HIS A 94 5.89 13.06 7.21
C HIS A 94 6.07 12.88 5.71
N CYS A 95 5.61 11.75 5.18
CA CYS A 95 5.66 11.45 3.76
C CYS A 95 4.44 10.60 3.40
N ASP A 96 3.64 11.08 2.46
CA ASP A 96 2.61 10.30 1.79
C ASP A 96 2.94 10.16 0.30
N SER A 97 2.55 9.02 -0.28
CA SER A 97 2.62 8.73 -1.72
C SER A 97 1.30 8.15 -2.22
N CYS A 98 0.98 8.35 -3.50
CA CYS A 98 -0.25 7.85 -4.10
C CYS A 98 -0.10 6.37 -4.44
N MET A 99 -0.67 5.50 -3.60
CA MET A 99 -0.48 4.05 -3.64
C MET A 99 -1.82 3.30 -3.75
N PRO A 100 -1.82 2.03 -4.20
CA PRO A 100 -3.01 1.20 -4.18
C PRO A 100 -3.58 1.06 -2.76
N ALA A 101 -4.84 1.45 -2.58
CA ALA A 101 -5.56 1.34 -1.32
C ALA A 101 -6.39 0.06 -1.22
N GLN A 102 -6.77 -0.48 -2.38
CA GLN A 102 -7.46 -1.76 -2.49
C GLN A 102 -7.06 -2.44 -3.79
N THR A 103 -6.66 -3.70 -3.68
CA THR A 103 -6.35 -4.56 -4.83
C THR A 103 -7.13 -5.86 -4.77
N GLN A 104 -7.26 -6.53 -5.91
CA GLN A 104 -7.79 -7.90 -6.01
C GLN A 104 -6.94 -8.70 -6.99
N TRP A 105 -6.88 -10.01 -6.80
CA TRP A 105 -6.24 -10.91 -7.77
C TRP A 105 -7.25 -11.40 -8.79
N GLU A 106 -6.87 -11.35 -10.08
CA GLU A 106 -7.68 -11.86 -11.18
C GLU A 106 -6.87 -12.89 -11.98
N VAL A 107 -7.50 -14.00 -12.33
CA VAL A 107 -6.90 -15.02 -13.19
C VAL A 107 -7.16 -14.67 -14.65
N VAL A 108 -6.09 -14.53 -15.42
CA VAL A 108 -6.12 -14.30 -16.86
C VAL A 108 -5.59 -15.53 -17.58
N THR A 109 -6.48 -16.25 -18.25
CA THR A 109 -6.13 -17.41 -19.09
C THR A 109 -5.66 -16.95 -20.46
N LEU A 110 -4.48 -17.42 -20.87
CA LEU A 110 -3.87 -17.22 -22.18
C LEU A 110 -3.95 -18.53 -22.98
N ASP A 111 -4.19 -18.42 -24.29
CA ASP A 111 -4.21 -19.57 -25.21
C ASP A 111 -2.81 -19.78 -25.83
N CYS A 112 -2.34 -21.02 -25.86
CA CYS A 112 -0.98 -21.40 -26.25
C CYS A 112 -0.99 -22.42 -27.39
N PRO A 113 -1.19 -21.98 -28.65
CA PRO A 113 -1.43 -22.90 -29.78
C PRO A 113 -0.21 -23.74 -30.17
N GLY A 114 0.99 -23.44 -29.65
CA GLY A 114 2.22 -24.18 -29.92
C GLY A 114 2.54 -25.29 -28.92
N SER A 115 1.66 -25.55 -27.95
CA SER A 115 1.84 -26.59 -26.94
C SER A 115 0.62 -27.51 -26.92
N ASP A 116 0.83 -28.77 -27.31
CA ASP A 116 -0.23 -29.79 -27.27
C ASP A 116 -0.53 -30.26 -25.83
N ASP A 117 0.51 -30.31 -24.97
CA ASP A 117 0.37 -30.73 -23.56
C ASP A 117 -0.20 -29.62 -22.66
N ALA A 118 0.08 -28.35 -22.97
CA ALA A 118 -0.35 -27.20 -22.18
C ALA A 118 -0.95 -26.10 -23.09
N PRO A 119 -2.15 -26.33 -23.65
CA PRO A 119 -2.77 -25.41 -24.59
C PRO A 119 -3.24 -24.10 -23.96
N ARG A 120 -3.21 -23.98 -22.62
CA ARG A 120 -3.58 -22.77 -21.87
C ARG A 120 -2.67 -22.56 -20.66
N VAL A 121 -2.43 -21.29 -20.34
CA VAL A 121 -1.69 -20.87 -19.14
C VAL A 121 -2.48 -19.79 -18.42
N ASP A 122 -2.69 -20.00 -17.12
CA ASP A 122 -3.31 -19.01 -16.24
C ASP A 122 -2.25 -18.10 -15.61
N LYS A 123 -2.52 -16.80 -15.61
CA LYS A 123 -1.71 -15.79 -14.91
C LYS A 123 -2.54 -15.07 -13.87
N LEU A 124 -2.01 -14.98 -12.65
CA LEU A 124 -2.55 -14.09 -11.63
C LEU A 124 -2.07 -12.66 -11.92
N VAL A 125 -3.02 -11.74 -12.06
CA VAL A 125 -2.76 -10.33 -12.27
C VAL A 125 -3.36 -9.54 -11.10
N GLU A 126 -2.56 -8.69 -10.49
CA GLU A 126 -3.04 -7.76 -9.47
C GLU A 126 -3.83 -6.63 -10.13
N ARG A 127 -5.03 -6.39 -9.60
CA ARG A 127 -6.00 -5.44 -10.12
C ARG A 127 -6.18 -4.34 -9.11
N ILE A 128 -5.85 -3.11 -9.51
CA ILE A 128 -6.02 -1.95 -8.63
C ILE A 128 -7.47 -1.50 -8.70
N LEU A 129 -8.14 -1.46 -7.55
CA LEU A 129 -9.52 -0.98 -7.43
C LEU A 129 -9.52 0.49 -7.00
N HIS A 130 -8.82 0.83 -5.92
CA HIS A 130 -8.77 2.19 -5.40
C HIS A 130 -7.34 2.61 -5.08
N CYS A 131 -7.10 3.91 -5.11
CA CYS A 131 -5.83 4.53 -4.75
C CYS A 131 -6.09 5.61 -3.70
N SER A 132 -5.14 5.83 -2.79
CA SER A 132 -5.17 6.90 -1.79
C SER A 132 -3.76 7.38 -1.47
N CYS A 133 -3.66 8.57 -0.87
CA CYS A 133 -2.42 9.00 -0.26
C CYS A 133 -2.20 8.20 1.02
N GLN A 134 -1.06 7.50 1.09
CA GLN A 134 -0.70 6.63 2.19
C GLN A 134 0.76 6.90 2.59
N SER A 135 1.09 6.66 3.85
CA SER A 135 2.44 6.86 4.36
C SER A 135 3.45 6.13 3.47
N CYS A 136 4.49 6.83 3.03
CA CYS A 136 5.58 6.24 2.26
C CYS A 136 6.16 5.07 3.08
N SER A 137 6.11 3.85 2.54
CA SER A 137 6.72 2.69 3.17
C SER A 137 8.22 2.93 3.32
N LYS A 138 8.78 2.67 4.51
CA LYS A 138 10.25 2.71 4.70
C LYS A 138 10.96 1.61 3.91
N GLU A 139 10.31 0.49 3.66
CA GLU A 139 10.77 -0.54 2.72
C GLU A 139 9.57 -1.00 1.88
N GLY A 140 9.72 -0.97 0.56
CA GLY A 140 8.66 -1.30 -0.39
C GLY A 140 8.32 -2.79 -0.44
N ALA A 141 7.04 -3.07 -0.70
CA ALA A 141 6.55 -4.30 -1.29
C ALA A 141 6.85 -5.62 -0.53
N GLN A 142 6.11 -5.93 0.54
CA GLN A 142 5.87 -7.32 0.93
C GLN A 142 4.79 -7.48 2.02
N GLU A 143 3.52 -7.37 1.64
CA GLU A 143 2.46 -8.14 2.32
C GLU A 143 1.50 -8.78 1.31
N GLY A 144 2.09 -9.24 0.20
CA GLY A 144 1.43 -10.08 -0.81
C GLY A 144 2.27 -11.28 -1.25
N ALA A 145 3.44 -11.47 -0.65
CA ALA A 145 4.39 -12.53 -1.01
C ALA A 145 4.83 -13.30 0.22
N LEU A 146 3.90 -14.03 0.84
CA LEU A 146 4.25 -15.18 1.66
C LEU A 146 3.07 -16.16 1.75
N MET A 147 2.54 -16.57 0.60
CA MET A 147 1.89 -17.88 0.54
C MET A 147 3.04 -18.91 0.62
N GLN A 148 3.46 -19.26 1.84
CA GLN A 148 4.34 -20.41 2.07
C GLN A 148 3.60 -21.69 1.70
N LEU A 149 3.62 -22.01 0.41
CA LEU A 149 3.42 -23.35 -0.08
C LEU A 149 4.81 -23.96 -0.28
N TYR A 150 5.37 -24.58 0.76
CA TYR A 150 6.01 -25.90 0.66
C TYR A 150 6.09 -26.54 2.06
N PRO A 151 5.74 -27.83 2.21
CA PRO A 151 5.77 -28.51 3.50
C PRO A 151 7.22 -28.80 3.93
N SER A 152 7.48 -28.61 5.21
CA SER A 152 8.69 -29.03 5.90
C SER A 152 8.75 -30.57 5.98
N GLU A 153 9.60 -31.20 5.18
CA GLU A 153 10.08 -32.56 5.45
C GLU A 153 11.35 -32.50 6.30
N SER A 154 11.22 -33.07 7.49
CA SER A 154 12.25 -33.35 8.47
C SER A 154 13.00 -34.65 8.12
N ALA A 155 14.34 -34.65 8.17
CA ALA A 155 15.14 -35.78 8.66
C ALA A 155 16.66 -35.47 8.77
N GLN A 156 17.14 -35.37 10.03
CA GLN A 156 18.32 -36.07 10.60
C GLN A 156 19.76 -35.85 10.04
N ASP A 157 20.50 -34.89 10.65
CA ASP A 157 21.76 -34.97 11.47
C ASP A 157 22.93 -35.97 11.13
N PRO A 158 24.19 -35.82 11.69
CA PRO A 158 25.32 -34.89 11.44
C PRO A 158 26.69 -35.66 11.23
N PRO A 159 27.88 -35.27 11.77
CA PRO A 159 28.82 -34.16 11.48
C PRO A 159 30.23 -34.63 11.01
N ILE A 160 31.03 -33.78 10.33
CA ILE A 160 32.51 -33.92 10.31
C ILE A 160 33.19 -32.53 10.34
N LEU A 161 34.15 -32.38 11.26
CA LEU A 161 35.06 -31.26 11.55
C LEU A 161 36.51 -31.83 11.55
N PRO A 162 37.63 -31.09 11.78
CA PRO A 162 38.11 -29.76 11.36
C PRO A 162 39.43 -29.83 10.52
N GLU A 163 39.98 -28.65 10.18
CA GLU A 163 41.41 -28.26 10.01
C GLU A 163 41.62 -27.43 8.70
N SER A 164 42.38 -26.33 8.61
CA SER A 164 43.24 -25.61 9.55
C SER A 164 43.75 -24.26 8.96
N HIS A 165 44.03 -23.30 9.86
CA HIS A 165 45.05 -22.23 9.88
C HIS A 165 45.19 -21.10 8.82
N HIS A 166 44.99 -19.87 9.35
CA HIS A 166 45.77 -18.61 9.21
C HIS A 166 45.98 -17.90 7.86
N SER A 167 45.41 -16.70 7.71
CA SER A 167 46.10 -15.41 8.01
C SER A 167 45.20 -14.22 7.64
N GLY A 168 45.13 -13.23 8.53
CA GLY A 168 44.28 -12.05 8.35
C GLY A 168 44.84 -11.04 7.35
N THR A 169 43.97 -10.17 6.84
CA THR A 169 44.30 -8.78 6.50
C THR A 169 42.98 -7.99 6.44
N HIS A 170 42.89 -6.93 7.25
CA HIS A 170 41.89 -5.87 7.15
C HIS A 170 41.90 -5.25 5.75
N SER A 171 40.76 -5.20 5.05
CA SER A 171 40.58 -4.27 3.92
C SER A 171 39.46 -3.30 4.24
N GLN A 172 39.86 -2.06 4.47
CA GLN A 172 39.02 -0.88 4.56
C GLN A 172 38.42 -0.62 3.19
N HIS A 173 37.09 -0.52 3.10
CA HIS A 173 36.43 0.00 1.91
C HIS A 173 36.57 1.53 1.88
N ALA A 174 37.42 2.02 0.98
CA ALA A 174 37.52 3.43 0.64
C ALA A 174 36.33 3.85 -0.23
N HIS A 175 35.57 4.84 0.22
CA HIS A 175 34.57 5.54 -0.57
C HIS A 175 35.27 6.52 -1.52
N THR A 176 35.10 6.32 -2.83
CA THR A 176 35.57 7.28 -3.85
C THR A 176 34.47 8.30 -4.11
N HIS A 177 34.72 9.55 -3.73
CA HIS A 177 33.92 10.72 -4.12
C HIS A 177 34.09 10.98 -5.62
N THR A 178 32.98 11.13 -6.35
CA THR A 178 32.97 11.68 -7.71
C THR A 178 32.38 13.10 -7.63
N GLU A 179 33.20 14.12 -7.90
CA GLU A 179 32.74 15.50 -8.08
C GLU A 179 32.08 15.68 -9.46
N PRO A 180 31.09 16.59 -9.62
CA PRO A 180 30.55 16.97 -10.91
C PRO A 180 31.31 18.14 -11.54
N HIS A 181 31.72 17.99 -12.80
CA HIS A 181 32.25 19.06 -13.62
C HIS A 181 31.18 20.13 -13.94
N THR A 182 31.53 21.39 -13.68
CA THR A 182 30.79 22.59 -14.08
C THR A 182 31.20 22.98 -15.50
N HIS A 183 30.24 23.13 -16.42
CA HIS A 183 30.47 23.80 -17.70
C HIS A 183 29.80 25.17 -17.69
N THR A 184 30.64 26.20 -17.75
CA THR A 184 30.30 27.58 -18.10
C THR A 184 30.11 27.71 -19.61
N SER A 185 29.10 28.47 -20.03
CA SER A 185 29.08 29.10 -21.35
C SER A 185 28.47 30.48 -21.21
N ASP A 186 29.25 31.47 -21.63
CA ASP A 186 29.00 32.89 -21.58
C ASP A 186 29.10 33.42 -23.02
N GLY A 187 28.32 34.44 -23.36
CA GLY A 187 28.54 35.27 -24.55
C GLY A 187 27.43 35.26 -25.61
N GLY A 188 26.70 36.37 -25.70
CA GLY A 188 25.82 36.74 -26.82
C GLY A 188 24.76 37.76 -26.45
#